data_AF-A0A9Q4C1U1-F1
#
_entry.id   AF-A0A9Q4C1U1-F1
#
_cell.length_a   1.000
_cell.length_b   1.000
_cell.length_c   1.000
_cell.angle_alpha   90.00
_cell.angle_beta   90.00
_cell.angle_gamma   90.00
#
_symmetry.space_group_name_H-M   'P 1'
#
loop_
_entity.id
_entity.type
_entity.pdbx_description
1 polymer ?
#
loop_
_entity_poly.entity_id
_entity_poly.type
_entity_poly.pdbx_seq_one_letter_code
_entity_poly.pdbx_strand_id
1 'polypeptide(L)'
;MSTAEGIEGTDATEVTVDTTLTKWSSVVLASLAAGVVMGIPMQFVMGIMPTVGVLYGFESLAAGWVAHLFHSVVFGVVFAGVVSLGPLKKYITFPGSVGVGVGYVVALWLFGSVIAMPLWLEAAGMGGPGVPNISPMSLVGHVAYGVLLGGLFPAVHSVARDLRVEPSGGTPTWTSAAAAGFVAGLFMTAILHFVMELMPVIAALYGLEGAAAGLVMHTFHSVVFAVVFAGVFSLPVLRRAAVFPTSVVAATVYGVGVWVFGSVYAMPLWLQSIGFEYAPEAPNIAPMSLLAHVVYGAVLGVVYPVALYALNEK
;
A
#
# COMPACT_ATOMS: atom_id res chain seq x y z
N MET A 1 62.93 -15.33 -10.84
CA MET A 1 62.44 -14.01 -11.27
C MET A 1 61.23 -14.29 -12.15
N SER A 2 59.97 -14.17 -11.68
CA SER A 2 59.24 -12.91 -11.33
C SER A 2 59.37 -11.92 -12.48
N THR A 3 58.33 -11.50 -13.21
CA THR A 3 57.04 -10.93 -12.75
C THR A 3 56.00 -10.96 -13.89
N ALA A 4 54.75 -11.32 -13.60
CA ALA A 4 53.59 -10.85 -14.34
C ALA A 4 52.61 -10.29 -13.31
N GLU A 5 52.75 -8.99 -13.08
CA GLU A 5 51.89 -8.15 -12.27
C GLU A 5 50.86 -7.51 -13.19
N GLY A 6 49.59 -7.51 -12.79
CA GLY A 6 48.53 -6.80 -13.52
C GLY A 6 47.23 -7.58 -13.67
N ILE A 7 46.56 -7.88 -12.55
CA ILE A 7 45.09 -8.00 -12.57
C ILE A 7 44.56 -6.75 -11.87
N GLU A 8 44.37 -5.70 -12.67
CA GLU A 8 43.37 -4.67 -12.39
C GLU A 8 41.98 -5.29 -12.56
N GLY A 9 41.07 -4.91 -11.67
CA GLY A 9 39.70 -5.36 -11.68
C GLY A 9 39.27 -5.77 -10.27
N THR A 10 39.18 -4.79 -9.37
CA THR A 10 38.29 -4.93 -8.22
C THR A 10 36.90 -5.16 -8.79
N ASP A 11 36.45 -6.41 -8.81
CA ASP A 11 35.04 -6.76 -8.99
C ASP A 11 34.28 -6.05 -7.88
N ALA A 12 33.82 -4.84 -8.19
CA ALA A 12 32.78 -4.17 -7.46
C ALA A 12 31.60 -5.12 -7.54
N THR A 13 31.40 -5.86 -6.46
CA THR A 13 30.22 -6.71 -6.25
C THR A 13 29.01 -5.83 -6.45
N GLU A 14 28.41 -5.93 -7.63
CA GLU A 14 27.26 -5.16 -8.02
C GLU A 14 26.13 -5.55 -7.06
N VAL A 15 25.80 -4.63 -6.15
CA VAL A 15 24.74 -4.82 -5.16
C VAL A 15 23.42 -4.76 -5.92
N THR A 16 22.94 -5.95 -6.30
CA THR A 16 21.65 -6.10 -6.96
C THR A 16 20.55 -5.52 -6.09
N VAL A 17 19.66 -4.78 -6.74
CA VAL A 17 18.51 -4.14 -6.14
C VAL A 17 17.51 -5.22 -5.71
N ASP A 18 17.66 -5.76 -4.50
CA ASP A 18 16.78 -6.80 -3.99
C ASP A 18 15.34 -6.26 -3.90
N THR A 19 14.47 -6.75 -4.78
CA THR A 19 13.09 -6.31 -4.99
C THR A 19 12.13 -7.49 -5.14
N THR A 20 12.54 -8.62 -4.56
CA THR A 20 11.88 -9.92 -4.53
C THR A 20 10.54 -9.89 -3.78
N LEU A 21 9.66 -10.88 -4.04
CA LEU A 21 8.39 -11.12 -3.29
C LEU A 21 8.59 -11.21 -1.77
N THR A 22 9.76 -11.68 -1.38
CA THR A 22 10.29 -11.73 -0.02
C THR A 22 10.26 -10.35 0.63
N LYS A 23 10.66 -9.29 -0.07
CA LYS A 23 10.73 -7.93 0.46
C LYS A 23 9.36 -7.37 0.81
N TRP A 24 8.35 -7.60 -0.04
CA TRP A 24 7.01 -7.07 0.17
C TRP A 24 6.23 -7.84 1.23
N SER A 25 6.35 -9.16 1.27
CA SER A 25 5.85 -9.95 2.41
C SER A 25 6.55 -9.55 3.71
N SER A 26 7.85 -9.27 3.67
CA SER A 26 8.60 -8.76 4.82
C SER A 26 8.10 -7.40 5.27
N VAL A 27 7.81 -6.47 4.35
CA VAL A 27 7.30 -5.15 4.75
C VAL A 27 5.87 -5.24 5.27
N VAL A 28 5.01 -6.08 4.69
CA VAL A 28 3.65 -6.29 5.21
C VAL A 28 3.72 -6.84 6.64
N LEU A 29 4.54 -7.87 6.89
CA LEU A 29 4.70 -8.46 8.22
C LEU A 29 5.32 -7.46 9.22
N ALA A 30 6.35 -6.73 8.80
CA ALA A 30 6.97 -5.69 9.61
C ALA A 30 5.98 -4.56 9.93
N SER A 31 5.14 -4.17 8.98
CA SER A 31 4.11 -3.15 9.15
C SER A 31 3.02 -3.62 10.08
N LEU A 32 2.51 -4.85 9.92
CA LEU A 32 1.52 -5.41 10.84
C LEU A 32 2.06 -5.46 12.28
N ALA A 33 3.30 -5.95 12.47
CA ALA A 33 3.92 -5.99 13.78
C ALA A 33 4.10 -4.58 14.38
N ALA A 34 4.62 -3.63 13.59
CA ALA A 34 4.80 -2.26 14.02
C ALA A 34 3.46 -1.55 14.30
N GLY A 35 2.44 -1.80 13.47
CA GLY A 35 1.08 -1.29 13.61
C GLY A 35 0.40 -1.81 14.87
N VAL A 36 0.59 -3.09 15.21
CA VAL A 36 0.12 -3.66 16.49
C VAL A 36 0.79 -2.97 17.67
N VAL A 37 2.12 -2.81 17.64
CA VAL A 37 2.83 -2.15 18.75
C VAL A 37 2.40 -0.70 18.93
N MET A 38 2.18 0.04 17.84
CA MET A 38 1.64 1.40 17.90
C MET A 38 0.17 1.42 18.35
N GLY A 39 -0.62 0.41 17.97
CA GLY A 39 -2.03 0.34 18.30
C GLY A 39 -2.33 0.05 19.78
N ILE A 40 -1.43 -0.65 20.49
CA ILE A 40 -1.55 -0.93 21.93
C ILE A 40 -1.68 0.38 22.76
N PRO A 41 -0.75 1.35 22.70
CA PRO A 41 -0.90 2.60 23.43
C PRO A 41 -2.07 3.43 22.91
N MET A 42 -2.40 3.38 21.60
CA MET A 42 -3.58 4.05 21.06
C MET A 42 -4.88 3.54 21.70
N GLN A 43 -4.98 2.24 21.96
CA GLN A 43 -6.13 1.65 22.65
C GLN A 43 -6.11 1.91 24.16
N PHE A 44 -5.02 1.54 24.84
CA PHE A 44 -5.02 1.44 26.31
C PHE A 44 -4.56 2.72 27.03
N VAL A 45 -3.84 3.61 26.35
CA VAL A 45 -3.32 4.85 26.94
C VAL A 45 -4.07 6.06 26.41
N MET A 46 -4.27 6.13 25.09
CA MET A 46 -4.90 7.27 24.44
C MET A 46 -6.42 7.13 24.30
N GLY A 47 -6.94 5.90 24.26
CA GLY A 47 -8.38 5.64 24.10
C GLY A 47 -8.95 6.00 22.73
N ILE A 48 -8.11 6.18 21.71
CA ILE A 48 -8.53 6.71 20.38
C ILE A 48 -8.85 5.63 19.35
N MET A 49 -8.65 4.35 19.67
CA MET A 49 -8.82 3.28 18.67
C MET A 49 -10.23 3.25 18.06
N PRO A 50 -11.34 3.34 18.82
CA PRO A 50 -12.67 3.45 18.23
C PRO A 50 -12.85 4.70 17.36
N THR A 51 -12.25 5.84 17.73
CA THR A 51 -12.25 7.09 16.95
C THR A 51 -11.61 6.90 15.56
N VAL A 52 -10.56 6.08 15.45
CA VAL A 52 -9.99 5.71 14.14
C VAL A 52 -11.02 4.99 13.27
N GLY A 53 -11.90 4.17 13.87
CA GLY A 53 -12.99 3.52 13.17
C GLY A 53 -14.07 4.50 12.68
N VAL A 54 -14.30 5.61 13.41
CA VAL A 54 -15.27 6.65 13.01
C VAL A 54 -14.87 7.34 11.71
N LEU A 55 -13.57 7.45 11.41
CA LEU A 55 -13.08 7.94 10.10
C LEU A 55 -13.66 7.12 8.92
N TYR A 56 -14.04 5.87 9.20
CA TYR A 56 -14.65 4.92 8.28
C TYR A 56 -16.13 4.64 8.59
N GLY A 57 -16.80 5.53 9.31
CA GLY A 57 -18.24 5.43 9.63
C GLY A 57 -18.60 4.35 10.65
N PHE A 58 -17.62 3.71 11.29
CA PHE A 58 -17.85 2.63 12.25
C PHE A 58 -17.17 2.92 13.59
N GLU A 59 -17.93 3.40 14.57
CA GLU A 59 -17.45 3.59 15.94
C GLU A 59 -17.36 2.24 16.70
N SER A 60 -16.39 1.41 16.32
CA SER A 60 -16.11 0.17 17.04
C SER A 60 -14.62 -0.07 17.17
N LEU A 61 -14.25 -0.75 18.26
CA LEU A 61 -12.85 -1.14 18.49
C LEU A 61 -12.29 -1.96 17.31
N ALA A 62 -13.09 -2.89 16.79
CA ALA A 62 -12.68 -3.75 15.68
C ALA A 62 -12.45 -2.94 14.39
N ALA A 63 -13.36 -2.04 14.04
CA ALA A 63 -13.20 -1.17 12.87
C ALA A 63 -11.97 -0.28 12.99
N GLY A 64 -11.73 0.28 14.17
CA GLY A 64 -10.52 1.05 14.47
C GLY A 64 -9.23 0.28 14.24
N TRP A 65 -9.14 -0.95 14.75
CA TRP A 65 -7.98 -1.82 14.51
C TRP A 65 -7.77 -2.17 13.05
N VAL A 66 -8.85 -2.49 12.33
CA VAL A 66 -8.77 -2.81 10.89
C VAL A 66 -8.28 -1.60 10.11
N ALA A 67 -8.86 -0.42 10.35
CA ALA A 67 -8.47 0.83 9.72
C ALA A 67 -7.01 1.22 10.03
N HIS A 68 -6.59 1.05 11.28
CA HIS A 68 -5.23 1.35 11.72
C HIS A 68 -4.21 0.41 11.07
N LEU A 69 -4.46 -0.90 11.08
CA LEU A 69 -3.56 -1.89 10.46
C LEU A 69 -3.53 -1.77 8.93
N PHE A 70 -4.64 -1.39 8.29
CA PHE A 70 -4.69 -1.08 6.87
C PHE A 70 -3.72 0.07 6.54
N HIS A 71 -3.84 1.21 7.21
CA HIS A 71 -2.94 2.34 7.00
C HIS A 71 -1.49 2.00 7.32
N SER A 72 -1.25 1.22 8.37
CA SER A 72 0.07 0.73 8.71
C SER A 72 0.71 -0.03 7.54
N VAL A 73 -0.01 -0.98 6.92
CA VAL A 73 0.49 -1.70 5.75
C VAL A 73 0.68 -0.77 4.56
N VAL A 74 -0.26 0.15 4.29
CA VAL A 74 -0.13 1.14 3.19
C VAL A 74 1.13 1.97 3.35
N PHE A 75 1.37 2.55 4.53
CA PHE A 75 2.57 3.35 4.79
C PHE A 75 3.84 2.51 4.77
N GLY A 76 3.81 1.27 5.25
CA GLY A 76 4.93 0.36 5.13
C GLY A 76 5.29 0.01 3.69
N VAL A 77 4.29 -0.22 2.82
CA VAL A 77 4.50 -0.44 1.39
C VAL A 77 5.10 0.81 0.73
N VAL A 78 4.62 2.01 1.09
CA VAL A 78 5.22 3.28 0.63
C VAL A 78 6.67 3.39 1.08
N PHE A 79 6.97 3.08 2.35
CA PHE A 79 8.33 3.05 2.87
C PHE A 79 9.22 2.11 2.05
N ALA A 80 8.80 0.86 1.85
CA ALA A 80 9.54 -0.10 1.03
C ALA A 80 9.76 0.43 -0.40
N GLY A 81 8.77 1.08 -1.00
CA GLY A 81 8.91 1.75 -2.30
C GLY A 81 9.98 2.84 -2.29
N VAL A 82 9.89 3.79 -1.35
CA VAL A 82 10.83 4.91 -1.22
C VAL A 82 12.25 4.42 -1.01
N VAL A 83 12.47 3.48 -0.09
CA VAL A 83 13.82 2.98 0.20
C VAL A 83 14.35 2.03 -0.87
N SER A 84 13.48 1.57 -1.78
CA SER A 84 13.87 0.82 -2.98
C SER A 84 14.34 1.71 -4.11
N LEU A 85 14.11 3.02 -4.04
CA LEU A 85 14.37 3.96 -5.12
C LEU A 85 15.40 5.01 -4.66
N GLY A 86 16.54 5.08 -5.34
CA GLY A 86 17.54 6.11 -5.12
C GLY A 86 18.56 5.84 -3.99
N PRO A 87 19.19 6.91 -3.44
CA PRO A 87 20.41 6.83 -2.64
C PRO A 87 20.20 6.27 -1.24
N LEU A 88 18.96 6.04 -0.81
CA LEU A 88 18.63 5.51 0.52
C LEU A 88 18.92 4.01 0.66
N LYS A 89 19.01 3.28 -0.47
CA LYS A 89 19.30 1.83 -0.50
C LYS A 89 20.50 1.43 0.35
N LYS A 90 21.59 2.19 0.29
CA LYS A 90 22.84 1.89 1.02
C LYS A 90 22.70 1.96 2.54
N TYR A 91 21.60 2.53 3.03
CA TYR A 91 21.30 2.66 4.45
C TYR A 91 20.26 1.66 4.95
N ILE A 92 19.77 0.73 4.11
CA ILE A 92 18.79 -0.30 4.50
C ILE A 92 19.49 -1.55 5.07
N THR A 93 20.48 -1.31 5.91
CA THR A 93 21.15 -2.33 6.73
C THR A 93 21.16 -1.88 8.17
N PHE A 94 21.08 -2.82 9.10
CA PHE A 94 21.13 -2.50 10.52
C PHE A 94 22.52 -1.93 10.89
N PRO A 95 22.62 -0.86 11.70
CA PRO A 95 21.54 -0.12 12.34
C PRO A 95 20.97 1.06 11.51
N GLY A 96 21.57 1.40 10.37
CA GLY A 96 21.18 2.54 9.54
C GLY A 96 19.71 2.53 9.09
N SER A 97 19.14 1.34 8.88
CA SER A 97 17.76 1.15 8.44
C SER A 97 16.73 1.65 9.47
N VAL A 98 17.09 1.60 10.76
CA VAL A 98 16.27 2.15 11.85
C VAL A 98 16.22 3.68 11.73
N GLY A 99 17.35 4.33 11.45
CA GLY A 99 17.40 5.77 11.25
C GLY A 99 16.58 6.22 10.05
N VAL A 100 16.63 5.48 8.94
CA VAL A 100 15.79 5.75 7.75
C VAL A 100 14.31 5.55 8.07
N GLY A 101 13.95 4.48 8.81
CA GLY A 101 12.59 4.24 9.28
C GLY A 101 12.06 5.36 10.17
N VAL A 102 12.85 5.82 11.14
CA VAL A 102 12.49 6.95 12.01
C VAL A 102 12.32 8.23 11.21
N GLY A 103 13.26 8.56 10.31
CA GLY A 103 13.16 9.77 9.47
C GLY A 103 11.91 9.76 8.58
N TYR A 104 11.63 8.62 7.93
CA TYR A 104 10.41 8.43 7.13
C TYR A 104 9.15 8.65 7.98
N VAL A 105 9.07 8.04 9.16
CA VAL A 105 7.85 8.11 9.97
C VAL A 105 7.69 9.46 10.66
N VAL A 106 8.77 10.19 10.96
CA VAL A 106 8.65 11.59 11.42
C VAL A 106 8.05 12.47 10.33
N ALA A 107 8.45 12.30 9.07
CA ALA A 107 7.83 13.01 7.95
C ALA A 107 6.35 12.58 7.78
N LEU A 108 6.06 11.29 7.89
CA LEU A 108 4.70 10.75 7.88
C LEU A 108 3.85 11.31 9.04
N TRP A 109 4.43 11.47 10.23
CA TRP A 109 3.73 12.01 11.40
C TRP A 109 3.40 13.49 11.19
N LEU A 110 4.35 14.29 10.70
CA LEU A 110 4.14 15.70 10.36
C LEU A 110 3.02 15.86 9.32
N PHE A 111 2.99 15.00 8.30
CA PHE A 111 1.94 15.07 7.29
C PHE A 111 0.62 14.47 7.81
N GLY A 112 0.64 13.21 8.21
CA GLY A 112 -0.53 12.41 8.54
C GLY A 112 -1.19 12.80 9.84
N SER A 113 -0.44 12.92 10.93
CA SER A 113 -1.01 13.19 12.27
C SER A 113 -1.19 14.67 12.58
N VAL A 114 -0.25 15.52 12.16
CA VAL A 114 -0.28 16.95 12.50
C VAL A 114 -1.20 17.74 11.56
N ILE A 115 -1.35 17.30 10.31
CA ILE A 115 -2.11 18.02 9.28
C ILE A 115 -3.29 17.21 8.76
N ALA A 116 -3.07 16.01 8.19
CA ALA A 116 -4.11 15.29 7.46
C ALA A 116 -5.24 14.79 8.36
N MET A 117 -4.92 14.14 9.49
CA MET A 117 -5.92 13.57 10.39
C MET A 117 -6.83 14.63 11.05
N PRO A 118 -6.33 15.78 11.53
CA PRO A 118 -7.19 16.85 12.02
C PRO A 118 -8.10 17.43 10.94
N LEU A 119 -7.58 17.66 9.73
CA LEU A 119 -8.40 18.11 8.59
C LEU A 119 -9.44 17.05 8.20
N TRP A 120 -9.10 15.76 8.31
CA TRP A 120 -10.03 14.67 8.02
C TRP A 120 -11.13 14.57 9.07
N LEU A 121 -10.81 14.70 10.37
CA LEU A 121 -11.82 14.75 11.43
C LEU A 121 -12.74 15.96 11.30
N GLU A 122 -12.19 17.12 10.92
CA GLU A 122 -12.96 18.34 10.67
C GLU A 122 -13.87 18.19 9.45
N ALA A 123 -13.34 17.70 8.33
CA ALA A 123 -14.12 17.37 7.15
C ALA A 123 -15.19 16.32 7.44
N ALA A 124 -14.94 15.44 8.41
CA ALA A 124 -15.88 14.44 8.86
C ALA A 124 -16.97 14.95 9.83
N GLY A 125 -17.03 16.27 10.08
CA GLY A 125 -17.99 16.86 11.00
C GLY A 125 -17.84 16.41 12.45
N MET A 126 -16.72 15.76 12.79
CA MET A 126 -16.45 15.24 14.14
C MET A 126 -15.84 16.28 15.08
N GLY A 127 -15.45 17.45 14.54
CA GLY A 127 -14.65 18.44 15.25
C GLY A 127 -13.21 17.95 15.36
N GLY A 128 -12.35 18.39 14.44
CA GLY A 128 -10.93 18.08 14.47
C GLY A 128 -10.20 18.94 15.52
N PRO A 129 -9.10 18.45 16.13
CA PRO A 129 -8.18 19.36 16.80
C PRO A 129 -7.66 20.41 15.80
N GLY A 130 -7.28 21.60 16.27
CA GLY A 130 -6.75 22.65 15.39
C GLY A 130 -5.49 22.19 14.64
N VAL A 131 -5.33 22.63 13.39
CA VAL A 131 -4.09 22.41 12.62
C VAL A 131 -3.10 23.55 12.92
N PRO A 132 -1.87 23.26 13.37
CA PRO A 132 -1.25 21.94 13.51
C PRO A 132 -1.60 21.21 14.82
N ASN A 133 -1.95 19.93 14.74
CA ASN A 133 -2.22 19.08 15.90
C ASN A 133 -0.94 18.38 16.38
N ILE A 134 -0.16 19.06 17.22
CA ILE A 134 1.11 18.52 17.73
C ILE A 134 0.86 17.77 19.04
N SER A 135 0.96 16.43 18.99
CA SER A 135 0.86 15.56 20.16
C SER A 135 2.17 14.78 20.39
N PRO A 136 2.87 15.00 21.52
CA PRO A 136 4.07 14.24 21.86
C PRO A 136 3.82 12.73 21.96
N MET A 137 2.67 12.32 22.49
CA MET A 137 2.31 10.90 22.58
C MET A 137 2.08 10.28 21.19
N SER A 138 1.49 11.04 20.26
CA SER A 138 1.38 10.62 18.86
C SER A 138 2.77 10.44 18.24
N LEU A 139 3.70 11.37 18.47
CA LEU A 139 5.07 11.27 17.97
C LEU A 139 5.78 10.02 18.53
N VAL A 140 5.63 9.71 19.81
CA VAL A 140 6.20 8.50 20.43
C VAL A 140 5.69 7.24 19.73
N GLY A 141 4.38 7.14 19.48
CA GLY A 141 3.79 6.00 18.76
C GLY A 141 4.34 5.86 17.34
N HIS A 142 4.50 6.98 16.63
CA HIS A 142 5.06 7.04 15.29
C HIS A 142 6.55 6.67 15.27
N VAL A 143 7.35 7.18 16.21
CA VAL A 143 8.77 6.80 16.32
C VAL A 143 8.90 5.31 16.63
N ALA A 144 8.08 4.75 17.52
CA ALA A 144 8.05 3.32 17.79
C ALA A 144 7.71 2.51 16.51
N TYR A 145 6.72 2.96 15.74
CA TYR A 145 6.39 2.40 14.44
C TYR A 145 7.59 2.44 13.47
N GLY A 146 8.27 3.59 13.36
CA GLY A 146 9.43 3.76 12.48
C GLY A 146 10.65 2.94 12.87
N VAL A 147 10.91 2.79 14.17
CA VAL A 147 11.99 1.91 14.68
C VAL A 147 11.69 0.46 14.33
N LEU A 148 10.46 0.00 14.55
CA LEU A 148 10.07 -1.37 14.26
C LEU A 148 10.00 -1.64 12.77
N LEU A 149 9.44 -0.75 11.98
CA LEU A 149 9.41 -0.88 10.52
C LEU A 149 10.84 -0.92 9.96
N GLY A 150 11.70 0.03 10.36
CA GLY A 150 13.09 0.10 9.90
C GLY A 150 14.00 -1.03 10.42
N GLY A 151 13.66 -1.65 11.55
CA GLY A 151 14.39 -2.78 12.11
C GLY A 151 13.90 -4.15 11.61
N LEU A 152 12.58 -4.38 11.61
CA LEU A 152 11.97 -5.64 11.23
C LEU A 152 11.98 -5.86 9.73
N PHE A 153 11.77 -4.82 8.92
CA PHE A 153 11.78 -4.95 7.47
C PHE A 153 13.06 -5.60 6.93
N PRO A 154 14.28 -5.10 7.23
CA PRO A 154 15.51 -5.73 6.74
C PRO A 154 15.79 -7.08 7.40
N ALA A 155 15.38 -7.30 8.67
CA ALA A 155 15.59 -8.57 9.35
C ALA A 155 14.70 -9.71 8.80
N VAL A 156 13.42 -9.41 8.55
CA VAL A 156 12.49 -10.36 7.93
C VAL A 156 12.90 -10.59 6.47
N HIS A 157 13.33 -9.53 5.78
CA HIS A 157 13.82 -9.62 4.41
C HIS A 157 15.07 -10.48 4.28
N SER A 158 16.07 -10.33 5.16
CA SER A 158 17.30 -11.12 5.11
C SER A 158 17.05 -12.61 5.33
N VAL A 159 16.22 -12.96 6.31
CA VAL A 159 15.85 -14.36 6.60
C VAL A 159 15.05 -14.97 5.44
N ALA A 160 14.11 -14.22 4.89
CA ALA A 160 13.25 -14.75 3.84
C ALA A 160 13.96 -14.79 2.46
N ARG A 161 15.02 -13.98 2.25
CA ARG A 161 15.88 -14.03 1.06
C ARG A 161 16.69 -15.32 1.03
N ASP A 162 17.20 -15.76 2.18
CA ASP A 162 17.94 -17.02 2.31
C ASP A 162 17.04 -18.26 2.07
N LEU A 163 15.71 -18.10 2.16
CA LEU A 163 14.72 -19.14 1.85
C LEU A 163 14.23 -19.13 0.39
N ARG A 164 14.50 -18.07 -0.38
CA ARG A 164 14.08 -17.93 -1.80
C ARG A 164 15.14 -17.18 -2.60
N VAL A 165 16.05 -17.93 -3.20
CA VAL A 165 16.90 -17.42 -4.30
C VAL A 165 16.03 -17.33 -5.55
N GLU A 166 15.78 -16.12 -6.06
CA GLU A 166 15.31 -15.91 -7.44
C GLU A 166 16.51 -16.13 -8.38
N PRO A 167 16.48 -17.15 -9.26
CA PRO A 167 17.70 -17.59 -9.96
C PRO A 167 18.25 -16.67 -11.07
N SER A 168 17.69 -15.49 -11.38
CA SER A 168 18.07 -14.82 -12.64
C SER A 168 18.10 -13.29 -12.71
N GLY A 169 17.98 -12.53 -11.62
CA GLY A 169 18.25 -11.07 -11.68
C GLY A 169 17.33 -10.25 -12.61
N GLY A 170 16.17 -10.78 -13.00
CA GLY A 170 15.17 -10.07 -13.82
C GLY A 170 14.50 -8.91 -13.06
N THR A 171 13.78 -8.06 -13.79
CA THR A 171 13.05 -6.91 -13.23
C THR A 171 12.09 -7.25 -12.07
N PRO A 172 11.83 -6.28 -11.18
CA PRO A 172 11.00 -6.55 -10.02
C PRO A 172 9.55 -6.95 -10.32
N THR A 173 9.05 -7.98 -9.63
CA THR A 173 7.62 -8.39 -9.66
C THR A 173 6.65 -7.24 -9.36
N TRP A 174 7.06 -6.27 -8.54
CA TRP A 174 6.26 -5.08 -8.23
C TRP A 174 6.23 -4.05 -9.36
N THR A 175 7.26 -3.95 -10.22
CA THR A 175 7.19 -3.08 -11.40
C THR A 175 6.20 -3.66 -12.41
N SER A 176 6.18 -4.98 -12.56
CA SER A 176 5.16 -5.68 -13.34
C SER A 176 3.77 -5.52 -12.72
N ALA A 177 3.64 -5.60 -11.40
CA ALA A 177 2.38 -5.37 -10.68
C ALA A 177 1.90 -3.92 -10.81
N ALA A 178 2.79 -2.94 -10.66
CA ALA A 178 2.45 -1.53 -10.78
C ALA A 178 2.07 -1.17 -12.21
N ALA A 179 2.80 -1.66 -13.22
CA ALA A 179 2.46 -1.51 -14.62
C ALA A 179 1.10 -2.17 -14.94
N ALA A 180 0.88 -3.40 -14.47
CA ALA A 180 -0.37 -4.11 -14.66
C ALA A 180 -1.54 -3.43 -13.94
N GLY A 181 -1.32 -2.92 -12.73
CA GLY A 181 -2.30 -2.15 -11.96
C GLY A 181 -2.62 -0.81 -12.59
N PHE A 182 -1.64 -0.13 -13.18
CA PHE A 182 -1.87 1.09 -13.95
C PHE A 182 -2.72 0.78 -15.20
N VAL A 183 -2.35 -0.22 -16.00
CA VAL A 183 -3.12 -0.61 -17.19
C VAL A 183 -4.54 -1.03 -16.81
N ALA A 184 -4.70 -1.97 -15.86
CA ALA A 184 -6.02 -2.39 -15.37
C ALA A 184 -6.82 -1.22 -14.79
N GLY A 185 -6.14 -0.33 -14.07
CA GLY A 185 -6.70 0.90 -13.52
C GLY A 185 -7.22 1.83 -14.61
N LEU A 186 -6.52 2.01 -15.74
CA LEU A 186 -6.99 2.83 -16.85
C LEU A 186 -8.29 2.29 -17.46
N PHE A 187 -8.41 0.97 -17.64
CA PHE A 187 -9.65 0.35 -18.14
C PHE A 187 -10.82 0.60 -17.18
N MET A 188 -10.59 0.41 -15.88
CA MET A 188 -11.60 0.63 -14.86
C MET A 188 -11.97 2.12 -14.75
N THR A 189 -10.97 3.00 -14.69
CA THR A 189 -11.17 4.46 -14.64
C THR A 189 -11.94 4.94 -15.87
N ALA A 190 -11.73 4.37 -17.06
CA ALA A 190 -12.51 4.70 -18.25
C ALA A 190 -14.01 4.39 -18.06
N ILE A 191 -14.35 3.24 -17.48
CA ILE A 191 -15.74 2.90 -17.14
C ILE A 191 -16.28 3.90 -16.10
N LEU A 192 -15.54 4.13 -15.02
CA LEU A 192 -15.98 5.03 -13.96
C LEU A 192 -16.13 6.48 -14.41
N HIS A 193 -15.31 6.93 -15.37
CA HIS A 193 -15.33 8.29 -15.89
C HIS A 193 -16.39 8.49 -16.97
N PHE A 194 -16.38 7.66 -18.02
CA PHE A 194 -17.24 7.87 -19.19
C PHE A 194 -18.62 7.23 -19.07
N VAL A 195 -18.79 6.21 -18.22
CA VAL A 195 -20.06 5.48 -18.09
C VAL A 195 -20.79 5.83 -16.81
N MET A 196 -20.05 6.03 -15.71
CA MET A 196 -20.63 6.25 -14.39
C MET A 196 -20.46 7.67 -13.84
N GLU A 197 -19.62 8.50 -14.47
CA GLU A 197 -19.35 9.88 -14.06
C GLU A 197 -18.90 10.04 -12.58
N LEU A 198 -18.22 9.03 -12.03
CA LEU A 198 -17.87 8.97 -10.59
C LEU A 198 -16.58 9.72 -10.20
N MET A 199 -15.85 10.31 -11.16
CA MET A 199 -14.55 10.93 -10.85
C MET A 199 -14.63 12.05 -9.80
N PRO A 200 -15.59 13.01 -9.86
CA PRO A 200 -15.72 14.02 -8.81
C PRO A 200 -16.03 13.43 -7.43
N VAL A 201 -16.81 12.35 -7.39
CA VAL A 201 -17.15 11.64 -6.14
C VAL A 201 -15.91 10.97 -5.53
N ILE A 202 -15.06 10.37 -6.37
CA ILE A 202 -13.79 9.78 -5.91
C ILE A 202 -12.83 10.86 -5.43
N ALA A 203 -12.80 12.04 -6.07
CA ALA A 203 -12.03 13.18 -5.60
C ALA A 203 -12.50 13.64 -4.22
N ALA A 204 -13.82 13.67 -3.99
CA ALA A 204 -14.42 14.12 -2.75
C ALA A 204 -13.99 13.28 -1.54
N LEU A 205 -13.72 11.98 -1.71
CA LEU A 205 -13.14 11.13 -0.65
C LEU A 205 -11.85 11.73 -0.07
N TYR A 206 -11.09 12.47 -0.87
CA TYR A 206 -9.82 13.10 -0.48
C TYR A 206 -9.97 14.58 -0.11
N GLY A 207 -11.21 15.09 -0.01
CA GLY A 207 -11.47 16.53 0.12
C GLY A 207 -11.00 17.32 -1.12
N LEU A 208 -10.88 16.66 -2.26
CA LEU A 208 -10.47 17.26 -3.53
C LEU A 208 -11.69 17.41 -4.44
N GLU A 209 -11.60 18.37 -5.36
CA GLU A 209 -12.64 18.60 -6.36
C GLU A 209 -12.14 18.29 -7.77
N GLY A 210 -13.09 17.98 -8.66
CA GLY A 210 -12.85 17.84 -10.09
C GLY A 210 -12.45 16.43 -10.55
N ALA A 211 -12.78 16.14 -11.80
CA ALA A 211 -12.56 14.83 -12.40
C ALA A 211 -11.07 14.44 -12.51
N ALA A 212 -10.18 15.42 -12.70
CA ALA A 212 -8.74 15.18 -12.78
C ALA A 212 -8.18 14.62 -11.45
N ALA A 213 -8.57 15.21 -10.32
CA ALA A 213 -8.16 14.72 -9.00
C ALA A 213 -8.69 13.30 -8.75
N GLY A 214 -9.96 13.05 -9.09
CA GLY A 214 -10.56 11.72 -9.00
C GLY A 214 -9.83 10.66 -9.83
N LEU A 215 -9.42 11.02 -11.05
CA LEU A 215 -8.67 10.14 -11.94
C LEU A 215 -7.30 9.77 -11.36
N VAL A 216 -6.59 10.75 -10.79
CA VAL A 216 -5.31 10.51 -10.10
C VAL A 216 -5.51 9.60 -8.90
N MET A 217 -6.48 9.89 -8.03
CA MET A 217 -6.71 9.11 -6.81
C MET A 217 -7.18 7.69 -7.11
N HIS A 218 -8.07 7.50 -8.08
CA HIS A 218 -8.51 6.17 -8.49
C HIS A 218 -7.37 5.34 -9.09
N THR A 219 -6.55 5.96 -9.94
CA THR A 219 -5.40 5.30 -10.55
C THR A 219 -4.37 4.91 -9.49
N PHE A 220 -4.15 5.77 -8.49
CA PHE A 220 -3.30 5.45 -7.34
C PHE A 220 -3.78 4.19 -6.60
N HIS A 221 -5.08 4.08 -6.29
CA HIS A 221 -5.64 2.89 -5.65
C HIS A 221 -5.50 1.64 -6.52
N SER A 222 -5.73 1.78 -7.82
CA SER A 222 -5.55 0.68 -8.79
C SER A 222 -4.13 0.10 -8.76
N VAL A 223 -3.10 0.95 -8.64
CA VAL A 223 -1.71 0.51 -8.51
C VAL A 223 -1.46 -0.14 -7.15
N VAL A 224 -1.95 0.45 -6.07
CA VAL A 224 -1.82 -0.12 -4.70
C VAL A 224 -2.45 -1.50 -4.63
N PHE A 225 -3.69 -1.67 -5.11
CA PHE A 225 -4.37 -2.95 -5.09
C PHE A 225 -3.70 -3.99 -6.00
N ALA A 226 -3.03 -3.60 -7.09
CA ALA A 226 -2.27 -4.54 -7.91
C ALA A 226 -1.00 -5.03 -7.20
N VAL A 227 -0.33 -4.16 -6.44
CA VAL A 227 0.80 -4.55 -5.59
C VAL A 227 0.33 -5.50 -4.49
N VAL A 228 -0.83 -5.24 -3.88
CA VAL A 228 -1.45 -6.15 -2.90
C VAL A 228 -1.77 -7.51 -3.54
N PHE A 229 -2.33 -7.54 -4.76
CA PHE A 229 -2.55 -8.77 -5.52
C PHE A 229 -1.24 -9.56 -5.70
N ALA A 230 -0.17 -8.92 -6.19
CA ALA A 230 1.11 -9.57 -6.38
C ALA A 230 1.68 -10.12 -5.04
N GLY A 231 1.51 -9.37 -3.95
CA GLY A 231 1.88 -9.81 -2.60
C GLY A 231 1.11 -11.03 -2.12
N VAL A 232 -0.23 -11.02 -2.23
CA VAL A 232 -1.09 -12.16 -1.82
C VAL A 232 -0.79 -13.40 -2.65
N PHE A 233 -0.69 -13.25 -3.97
CA PHE A 233 -0.46 -14.37 -4.87
C PHE A 233 1.01 -14.82 -4.94
N SER A 234 1.90 -14.22 -4.16
CA SER A 234 3.25 -14.71 -3.92
C SER A 234 3.33 -15.90 -2.95
N LEU A 235 2.26 -16.10 -2.17
CA LEU A 235 2.17 -17.14 -1.15
C LEU A 235 2.25 -18.54 -1.78
N PRO A 236 2.96 -19.51 -1.19
CA PRO A 236 3.16 -20.84 -1.78
C PRO A 236 1.88 -21.56 -2.20
N VAL A 237 0.79 -21.34 -1.45
CA VAL A 237 -0.52 -21.95 -1.70
C VAL A 237 -1.28 -21.28 -2.85
N LEU A 238 -1.05 -19.99 -3.09
CA LEU A 238 -1.77 -19.20 -4.11
C LEU A 238 -0.96 -19.00 -5.40
N ARG A 239 0.37 -19.17 -5.37
CA ARG A 239 1.26 -18.87 -6.52
C ARG A 239 0.85 -19.55 -7.82
N ARG A 240 0.32 -20.77 -7.75
CA ARG A 240 -0.11 -21.52 -8.95
C ARG A 240 -1.26 -20.83 -9.66
N ALA A 241 -2.11 -20.13 -8.92
CA ALA A 241 -3.26 -19.41 -9.45
C ALA A 241 -2.87 -18.10 -10.14
N ALA A 242 -1.64 -17.60 -9.98
CA ALA A 242 -1.16 -16.36 -10.62
C ALA A 242 -0.43 -16.58 -11.95
N VAL A 243 -0.52 -17.77 -12.53
CA VAL A 243 0.04 -18.09 -13.85
C VAL A 243 -1.07 -18.04 -14.91
N PHE A 244 -0.79 -17.48 -16.08
CA PHE A 244 -1.74 -17.49 -17.19
C PHE A 244 -2.05 -18.93 -17.65
N PRO A 245 -3.32 -19.29 -17.94
CA PRO A 245 -4.52 -18.45 -17.92
C PRO A 245 -5.25 -18.38 -16.56
N THR A 246 -4.84 -19.17 -15.57
CA THR A 246 -5.50 -19.22 -14.24
C THR A 246 -5.47 -17.89 -13.48
N SER A 247 -4.48 -17.05 -13.77
CA SER A 247 -4.35 -15.68 -13.25
C SER A 247 -5.54 -14.80 -13.55
N VAL A 248 -6.24 -15.00 -14.67
CA VAL A 248 -7.42 -14.22 -15.04
C VAL A 248 -8.56 -14.49 -14.06
N VAL A 249 -8.83 -15.76 -13.76
CA VAL A 249 -9.87 -16.13 -12.79
C VAL A 249 -9.49 -15.66 -11.39
N ALA A 250 -8.24 -15.91 -10.98
CA ALA A 250 -7.74 -15.51 -9.67
C ALA A 250 -7.80 -14.00 -9.44
N ALA A 251 -7.35 -13.20 -10.42
CA ALA A 251 -7.38 -11.75 -10.35
C ALA A 251 -8.81 -11.20 -10.47
N THR A 252 -9.70 -11.87 -11.20
CA THR A 252 -11.13 -11.52 -11.22
C THR A 252 -11.77 -11.71 -9.84
N VAL A 253 -11.54 -12.85 -9.19
CA VAL A 253 -12.00 -13.09 -7.81
C VAL A 253 -11.42 -12.05 -6.85
N TYR A 254 -10.13 -11.71 -7.01
CA TYR A 254 -9.51 -10.62 -6.26
C TYR A 254 -10.19 -9.27 -6.51
N GLY A 255 -10.50 -8.93 -7.77
CA GLY A 255 -11.22 -7.71 -8.13
C GLY A 255 -12.62 -7.64 -7.53
N VAL A 256 -13.35 -8.76 -7.48
CA VAL A 256 -14.62 -8.86 -6.74
C VAL A 256 -14.41 -8.61 -5.24
N GLY A 257 -13.32 -9.12 -4.65
CA GLY A 257 -12.95 -8.82 -3.27
C GLY A 257 -12.67 -7.33 -3.03
N VAL A 258 -11.93 -6.68 -3.94
CA VAL A 258 -11.70 -5.22 -3.90
C VAL A 258 -13.01 -4.45 -4.06
N TRP A 259 -13.94 -4.92 -4.90
CA TRP A 259 -15.27 -4.32 -5.03
C TRP A 259 -16.07 -4.40 -3.73
N VAL A 260 -16.13 -5.59 -3.11
CA VAL A 260 -16.80 -5.77 -1.81
C VAL A 260 -16.19 -4.83 -0.77
N PHE A 261 -14.88 -4.83 -0.63
CA PHE A 261 -14.22 -3.96 0.35
C PHE A 261 -14.39 -2.47 0.03
N GLY A 262 -13.96 -2.07 -1.17
CA GLY A 262 -13.83 -0.67 -1.58
C GLY A 262 -15.15 -0.01 -1.92
N SER A 263 -15.94 -0.63 -2.80
CA SER A 263 -17.16 -0.01 -3.33
C SER A 263 -18.40 -0.28 -2.51
N VAL A 264 -18.55 -1.50 -1.96
CA VAL A 264 -19.76 -1.85 -1.21
C VAL A 264 -19.73 -1.25 0.20
N TYR A 265 -18.56 -1.15 0.82
CA TYR A 265 -18.42 -0.65 2.19
C TYR A 265 -17.56 0.62 2.30
N ALA A 266 -16.27 0.56 1.95
CA ALA A 266 -15.34 1.63 2.31
C ALA A 266 -15.71 3.00 1.72
N MET A 267 -16.06 3.06 0.44
CA MET A 267 -16.42 4.32 -0.24
C MET A 267 -17.73 4.93 0.28
N PRO A 268 -18.85 4.18 0.39
CA PRO A 268 -20.09 4.69 0.99
C PRO A 268 -19.88 5.26 2.40
N LEU A 269 -19.16 4.52 3.24
CA LEU A 269 -18.93 4.91 4.63
C LEU A 269 -17.99 6.09 4.76
N TRP A 270 -16.98 6.18 3.88
CA TRP A 270 -16.09 7.33 3.83
C TRP A 270 -16.84 8.58 3.34
N LEU A 271 -17.67 8.46 2.29
CA LEU A 271 -18.51 9.59 1.86
C LEU A 271 -19.47 10.05 2.96
N GLN A 272 -20.08 9.11 3.69
CA GLN A 272 -20.94 9.43 4.84
C GLN A 272 -20.13 10.11 5.95
N SER A 273 -18.91 9.62 6.23
CA SER A 273 -18.08 10.20 7.29
C SER A 273 -17.75 11.65 6.99
N ILE A 274 -17.48 12.03 5.73
CA ILE A 274 -17.22 13.42 5.30
C ILE A 274 -18.47 14.26 5.01
N GLY A 275 -19.66 13.76 5.36
CA GLY A 275 -20.92 14.49 5.16
C GLY A 275 -21.25 14.79 3.69
N PHE A 276 -20.78 13.96 2.76
CA PHE A 276 -21.07 14.14 1.33
C PHE A 276 -22.58 13.99 1.10
N GLU A 277 -23.22 15.03 0.55
CA GLU A 277 -24.68 15.11 0.41
C GLU A 277 -25.29 13.89 -0.30
N TYR A 278 -24.57 13.34 -1.28
CA TYR A 278 -25.00 12.20 -2.10
C TYR A 278 -24.32 10.89 -1.70
N ALA A 279 -23.87 10.77 -0.45
CA ALA A 279 -23.24 9.56 0.03
C ALA A 279 -24.22 8.37 -0.04
N PRO A 280 -23.90 7.29 -0.78
CA PRO A 280 -24.76 6.12 -0.83
C PRO A 280 -24.76 5.40 0.52
N GLU A 281 -25.84 4.68 0.83
CA GLU A 281 -25.92 3.84 2.01
C GLU A 281 -25.01 2.60 1.88
N ALA A 282 -24.45 2.13 2.99
CA ALA A 282 -23.72 0.87 3.04
C ALA A 282 -24.67 -0.26 3.49
N PRO A 283 -24.73 -1.41 2.78
CA PRO A 283 -23.92 -1.81 1.63
C PRO A 283 -24.40 -1.21 0.29
N ASN A 284 -23.48 -0.61 -0.48
CA ASN A 284 -23.77 -0.04 -1.81
C ASN A 284 -23.53 -1.06 -2.93
N ILE A 285 -24.54 -1.87 -3.26
CA ILE A 285 -24.43 -2.89 -4.30
C ILE A 285 -24.81 -2.30 -5.67
N ALA A 286 -23.80 -1.91 -6.45
CA ALA A 286 -23.98 -1.36 -7.80
C ALA A 286 -23.45 -2.32 -8.89
N PRO A 287 -24.32 -2.87 -9.78
CA PRO A 287 -23.89 -3.80 -10.83
C PRO A 287 -22.84 -3.25 -11.80
N MET A 288 -22.92 -1.97 -12.17
CA MET A 288 -21.92 -1.33 -13.02
C MET A 288 -20.56 -1.17 -12.32
N SER A 289 -20.56 -0.93 -11.01
CA SER A 289 -19.32 -0.92 -10.22
C SER A 289 -18.72 -2.33 -10.15
N LEU A 290 -19.53 -3.36 -9.95
CA LEU A 290 -19.07 -4.76 -9.99
C LEU A 290 -18.42 -5.08 -11.35
N LEU A 291 -19.07 -4.71 -12.45
CA LEU A 291 -18.51 -4.87 -13.80
C LEU A 291 -17.14 -4.20 -13.92
N ALA A 292 -17.01 -2.95 -13.45
CA ALA A 292 -15.74 -2.22 -13.51
C ALA A 292 -14.60 -2.95 -12.76
N HIS A 293 -14.89 -3.54 -11.59
CA HIS A 293 -13.90 -4.28 -10.80
C HIS A 293 -13.61 -5.69 -11.36
N VAL A 294 -14.60 -6.35 -11.97
CA VAL A 294 -14.40 -7.59 -12.72
C VAL A 294 -13.47 -7.33 -13.91
N VAL A 295 -13.69 -6.23 -14.64
CA VAL A 295 -12.80 -5.81 -15.75
C VAL A 295 -11.40 -5.51 -15.22
N TYR A 296 -11.27 -4.76 -14.12
CA TYR A 296 -9.97 -4.51 -13.47
C TYR A 296 -9.24 -5.83 -13.15
N GLY A 297 -9.92 -6.76 -12.48
CA GLY A 297 -9.36 -8.05 -12.13
C GLY A 297 -8.95 -8.89 -13.34
N ALA A 298 -9.82 -8.96 -14.36
CA ALA A 298 -9.52 -9.71 -15.59
C ALA A 298 -8.31 -9.14 -16.34
N VAL A 299 -8.25 -7.80 -16.52
CA VAL A 299 -7.13 -7.13 -17.18
C VAL A 299 -5.85 -7.31 -16.35
N LEU A 300 -5.91 -7.14 -15.03
CA LEU A 300 -4.77 -7.38 -14.14
C LEU A 300 -4.24 -8.81 -14.28
N GLY A 301 -5.13 -9.80 -14.34
CA GLY A 301 -4.77 -11.21 -14.51
C GLY A 301 -4.13 -11.55 -15.86
N VAL A 302 -4.36 -10.76 -16.90
CA VAL A 302 -3.66 -10.87 -18.20
C VAL A 302 -2.34 -10.11 -18.17
N VAL A 303 -2.37 -8.84 -17.77
CA VAL A 303 -1.23 -7.94 -17.91
C VAL A 303 -0.13 -8.27 -16.91
N TYR A 304 -0.45 -8.73 -15.69
CA TYR A 304 0.57 -9.03 -14.68
C TYR A 304 1.53 -10.16 -15.11
N PRO A 305 1.07 -11.35 -15.55
CA PRO A 305 1.97 -12.38 -16.08
C PRO A 305 2.76 -11.92 -17.33
N VAL A 306 2.14 -11.14 -18.22
CA VAL A 306 2.81 -10.61 -19.41
C VAL A 306 3.91 -9.62 -19.04
N ALA A 307 3.62 -8.70 -18.11
CA ALA A 307 4.59 -7.74 -17.60
C ALA A 307 5.69 -8.42 -16.79
N LEU A 308 5.39 -9.53 -16.11
CA LEU A 308 6.42 -10.35 -15.48
C LEU A 308 7.33 -11.00 -16.52
N TYR A 309 6.79 -11.58 -17.58
CA TYR A 309 7.55 -12.22 -18.63
C TYR A 309 8.41 -11.21 -19.42
N ALA A 310 7.79 -10.14 -19.94
CA ALA A 310 8.43 -9.16 -20.81
C ALA A 310 9.52 -8.34 -20.13
N LEU A 311 9.40 -8.13 -18.81
CA LEU A 311 10.38 -7.36 -18.05
C LEU A 311 11.50 -8.27 -17.50
N ASN A 312 11.26 -9.58 -17.34
CA ASN A 312 12.26 -10.53 -16.82
C ASN A 312 13.11 -11.25 -17.88
N GLU A 313 12.72 -11.26 -19.15
CA GLU A 313 13.52 -11.87 -20.24
C GLU A 313 14.54 -10.91 -20.88
N LYS A 314 15.32 -10.19 -20.05
CA LYS A 314 16.48 -9.43 -20.53
C LYS A 314 17.74 -9.83 -19.78
#